data_AF-P32609-F1
#
_entry.id   AF-P32609-F1
#
_cell.length_a   1.000
_cell.length_b   1.000
_cell.length_c   1.000
_cell.angle_alpha   90.00
_cell.angle_beta   90.00
_cell.angle_gamma   90.00
#
_symmetry.space_group_name_H-M   'P 1'
#
loop_
_entity.id
_entity.type
_entity.pdbx_description
1 polymer ?
#
loop_
_entity_poly.entity_id
_entity_poly.type
_entity_poly.pdbx_seq_one_letter_code
_entity_poly.pdbx_strand_id
1 'polypeptide(L)'
;MDLENVSCPICLRKFDNLQALNAHLDVEHGFNDNEDSLGSNDSRLVNGKQKKARSVDSSAQKLKRSHWEKFKKGKSCCHTCGRTLNNNIGAINCRKCGKLYCRRHLPNMIKLNLSAQYDPRNGKWYNCCHDCFVTKPGYNDYGEVIDLTPEFFKVRNIKREDKNLRLLQLENRFVRLVDGLITLYNTYSRSIIHNLKMNSEMSKLERTVTPWRDDRSVLFCNICSEPFGLLLRKHHCRLCGMVVCDDANRNCSNEISIGYLMSAASDLPFEYNIQKDDLLHIPISIRLCSHCIDMLFIGRKFNKDVRMPLSGIFAKYDSMQNISKVIDSLLPIFEDSLNSLKVETAKDSENTLDPKNLNDLARLRHKLLNSFNLYNTLTRQLLSVEPQSHLERQLQNSIKIASAAYINEKILPLKSLPAILNPEGHKTNEDGQKAEPEVKKLSQLMIENLTIKEVKELREELMVLKEQSYLIESTIQDYKKQRRLEEIVTLNKNLEELHSRIHTVQSKLGDHGFN
;
A
#
# COMPACT_ATOMS: atom_id res chain seq x y z
N MET A 1 -23.90 -9.82 5.16
CA MET A 1 -23.60 -11.18 4.67
C MET A 1 -24.57 -12.10 5.39
N ASP A 2 -25.66 -12.45 4.72
CA ASP A 2 -26.55 -13.49 5.23
C ASP A 2 -25.81 -14.81 5.15
N LEU A 3 -25.31 -15.30 6.29
CA LEU A 3 -24.62 -16.58 6.44
C LEU A 3 -25.64 -17.72 6.36
N GLU A 4 -26.45 -17.76 5.30
CA GLU A 4 -27.29 -18.91 5.00
C GLU A 4 -26.40 -19.99 4.38
N ASN A 5 -26.25 -21.12 5.08
CA ASN A 5 -25.46 -22.31 4.72
C ASN A 5 -23.94 -22.18 4.91
N VAL A 6 -23.49 -22.44 6.13
CA VAL A 6 -22.07 -22.64 6.44
C VAL A 6 -21.75 -24.14 6.38
N SER A 7 -20.69 -24.55 5.70
CA SER A 7 -20.30 -25.96 5.58
C SER A 7 -19.09 -26.30 6.46
N CYS A 8 -19.08 -27.50 7.05
CA CYS A 8 -17.94 -28.01 7.78
C CYS A 8 -16.73 -28.17 6.85
N PRO A 9 -15.56 -27.59 7.18
CA PRO A 9 -14.37 -27.71 6.32
C PRO A 9 -13.78 -29.13 6.30
N ILE A 10 -14.14 -29.99 7.25
CA ILE A 10 -13.59 -31.35 7.37
C ILE A 10 -14.48 -32.38 6.64
N CYS A 11 -15.80 -32.32 6.82
CA CYS A 11 -16.72 -33.29 6.22
C CYS A 11 -17.73 -32.69 5.21
N LEU A 12 -17.68 -31.38 4.96
CA LEU A 12 -18.52 -30.65 4.01
C LEU A 12 -20.04 -30.68 4.28
N ARG A 13 -20.48 -31.19 5.44
CA ARG A 13 -21.88 -31.08 5.88
C ARG A 13 -22.29 -29.61 6.02
N LYS A 14 -23.49 -29.27 5.54
CA LYS A 14 -24.04 -27.91 5.61
C LYS A 14 -24.82 -27.72 6.90
N PHE A 15 -24.72 -26.52 7.45
CA PHE A 15 -25.38 -26.10 8.67
C PHE A 15 -26.06 -24.75 8.46
N ASP A 16 -27.25 -24.62 9.03
CA ASP A 16 -28.09 -23.43 8.90
C ASP A 16 -27.45 -22.19 9.54
N ASN A 17 -26.53 -22.38 10.48
CA ASN A 17 -25.81 -21.30 11.16
C ASN A 17 -24.48 -21.79 11.76
N LEU A 18 -23.62 -20.82 12.13
CA LEU A 18 -22.31 -21.08 12.75
C LEU A 18 -22.40 -21.84 14.08
N GLN A 19 -23.47 -21.69 14.85
CA GLN A 19 -23.64 -22.38 16.13
C GLN A 19 -23.82 -23.89 15.94
N ALA A 20 -24.63 -24.30 14.95
CA ALA A 20 -24.81 -25.69 14.58
C ALA A 20 -23.52 -26.29 13.98
N LEU A 21 -22.78 -25.51 13.18
CA LEU A 21 -21.47 -25.92 12.68
C LEU A 21 -20.47 -26.14 13.82
N ASN A 22 -20.38 -25.21 14.78
CA ASN A 22 -19.45 -25.34 15.91
C ASN A 22 -19.79 -26.55 16.78
N ALA A 23 -21.08 -26.79 17.08
CA ALA A 23 -21.49 -27.99 17.81
C ALA A 23 -21.10 -29.28 17.06
N HIS A 24 -21.19 -29.28 15.73
CA HIS A 24 -20.74 -30.40 14.92
C HIS A 24 -19.21 -30.56 14.94
N LEU A 25 -18.44 -29.49 14.84
CA LEU A 25 -16.97 -29.52 14.99
C LEU A 25 -16.58 -30.08 16.36
N ASP A 26 -17.21 -29.59 17.43
CA ASP A 26 -16.92 -30.00 18.80
C ASP A 26 -17.24 -31.48 19.05
N VAL A 27 -18.37 -31.98 18.54
CA VAL A 27 -18.85 -33.36 18.79
C VAL A 27 -18.28 -34.39 17.82
N GLU A 28 -18.27 -34.11 16.52
CA GLU A 28 -17.88 -35.10 15.49
C GLU A 28 -16.38 -35.01 15.14
N HIS A 29 -15.74 -33.87 15.37
CA HIS A 29 -14.32 -33.66 15.11
C HIS A 29 -13.47 -33.51 16.37
N GLY A 30 -14.05 -33.72 17.57
CA GLY A 30 -13.29 -33.81 18.81
C GLY A 30 -12.59 -32.51 19.23
N PHE A 31 -13.10 -31.34 18.82
CA PHE A 31 -12.53 -30.05 19.23
C PHE A 31 -12.78 -29.71 20.72
N ASN A 32 -13.48 -30.58 21.46
CA ASN A 32 -13.87 -30.35 22.85
C ASN A 32 -13.09 -31.17 23.89
N ASP A 33 -11.84 -31.55 23.61
CA ASP A 33 -10.95 -32.31 24.52
C ASP A 33 -10.46 -31.52 25.77
N ASN A 34 -11.31 -30.64 26.32
CA ASN A 34 -11.12 -30.05 27.65
C ASN A 34 -12.26 -30.50 28.57
N GLU A 35 -12.28 -31.79 28.93
CA GLU A 35 -13.32 -32.38 29.80
C GLU A 35 -13.37 -31.83 31.24
N ASP A 36 -12.41 -31.02 31.69
CA ASP A 36 -12.37 -30.59 33.10
C ASP A 36 -13.20 -29.33 33.47
N SER A 37 -14.05 -28.81 32.57
CA SER A 37 -14.73 -27.52 32.80
C SER A 37 -16.26 -27.50 32.70
N LEU A 38 -16.92 -28.65 32.58
CA LEU A 38 -18.38 -28.72 32.76
C LEU A 38 -18.73 -28.56 34.25
N GLY A 39 -18.76 -27.30 34.67
CA GLY A 39 -19.20 -26.87 35.99
C GLY A 39 -20.55 -27.49 36.31
N SER A 40 -20.54 -28.32 37.36
CA SER A 40 -21.70 -29.04 37.90
C SER A 40 -22.98 -28.20 37.84
N ASN A 41 -23.98 -28.70 37.10
CA ASN A 41 -25.36 -28.22 37.08
C ASN A 41 -26.03 -28.48 38.45
N ASP A 42 -25.56 -27.81 39.51
CA ASP A 42 -26.20 -27.91 40.83
C ASP A 42 -27.40 -26.95 40.90
N SER A 43 -28.44 -27.28 40.14
CA SER A 43 -29.80 -26.83 40.39
C SER A 43 -30.59 -28.00 40.97
N ARG A 44 -30.30 -28.37 42.22
CA ARG A 44 -31.09 -29.34 42.97
C ARG A 44 -32.54 -28.88 43.06
N LEU A 45 -33.39 -29.64 42.39
CA LEU A 45 -34.82 -29.72 42.65
C LEU A 45 -35.02 -30.20 44.09
N VAL A 46 -35.70 -29.36 44.87
CA VAL A 46 -36.16 -29.67 46.23
C VAL A 46 -37.26 -30.73 46.12
N ASN A 47 -36.90 -32.01 46.22
CA ASN A 47 -37.62 -33.08 46.93
C ASN A 47 -37.10 -34.45 46.47
N GLY A 48 -36.30 -35.09 47.31
CA GLY A 48 -35.86 -36.47 47.08
C GLY A 48 -34.91 -36.89 48.19
N LYS A 49 -35.44 -37.63 49.18
CA LYS A 49 -34.68 -38.25 50.26
C LYS A 49 -33.62 -39.19 49.69
N GLN A 50 -32.36 -38.77 49.62
CA GLN A 50 -31.24 -39.69 49.47
C GLN A 50 -30.08 -39.31 50.39
N LYS A 51 -29.48 -40.38 50.92
CA LYS A 51 -28.69 -40.44 52.15
C LYS A 51 -27.39 -39.65 52.06
N LYS A 52 -27.06 -38.96 53.15
CA LYS A 52 -25.82 -38.23 53.40
C LYS A 52 -24.62 -39.19 53.34
N ALA A 53 -23.80 -39.08 52.29
CA ALA A 53 -22.40 -39.45 52.39
C ALA A 53 -21.62 -38.21 52.87
N ARG A 54 -20.95 -38.35 54.02
CA ARG A 54 -20.07 -37.34 54.61
C ARG A 54 -18.79 -37.26 53.77
N SER A 55 -18.62 -36.23 52.95
CA SER A 55 -17.29 -35.82 52.48
C SER A 55 -16.91 -34.52 53.18
N VAL A 56 -15.82 -34.60 53.92
CA VAL A 56 -15.21 -33.59 54.77
C VAL A 56 -14.73 -32.39 53.94
N ASP A 57 -14.80 -31.23 54.57
CA ASP A 57 -14.31 -29.91 54.20
C ASP A 57 -13.32 -29.81 53.03
N SER A 58 -13.83 -29.30 51.91
CA SER A 58 -13.14 -28.22 51.20
C SER A 58 -14.19 -27.16 50.97
N SER A 59 -14.01 -26.00 51.60
CA SER A 59 -14.79 -24.80 51.37
C SER A 59 -14.55 -24.33 49.93
N ALA A 60 -15.11 -25.04 48.95
CA ALA A 60 -15.04 -24.69 47.54
C ALA A 60 -15.45 -23.23 47.41
N GLN A 61 -14.45 -22.35 47.20
CA GLN A 61 -14.65 -20.91 47.26
C GLN A 61 -15.73 -20.56 46.24
N LYS A 62 -16.90 -20.13 46.73
CA LYS A 62 -18.08 -19.90 45.90
C LYS A 62 -18.01 -18.47 45.37
N LEU A 63 -18.37 -18.31 44.10
CA LEU A 63 -18.57 -17.01 43.46
C LEU A 63 -19.44 -16.10 44.34
N LYS A 64 -19.03 -14.83 44.52
CA LYS A 64 -19.76 -13.79 45.26
C LYS A 64 -21.21 -13.70 44.79
N ARG A 65 -22.16 -13.96 45.71
CA ARG A 65 -23.61 -13.92 45.44
C ARG A 65 -24.34 -12.76 46.10
N SER A 66 -23.66 -11.91 46.87
CA SER A 66 -24.30 -10.83 47.63
C SER A 66 -25.00 -9.79 46.75
N HIS A 67 -24.61 -9.68 45.48
CA HIS A 67 -25.21 -8.77 44.51
C HIS A 67 -26.41 -9.39 43.75
N TRP A 68 -26.81 -10.62 44.05
CA TRP A 68 -27.87 -11.32 43.32
C TRP A 68 -29.27 -10.93 43.80
N GLU A 69 -30.15 -10.64 42.86
CA GLU A 69 -31.57 -10.40 43.12
C GLU A 69 -32.23 -11.65 43.72
N LYS A 70 -33.02 -11.45 44.78
CA LYS A 70 -33.77 -12.53 45.44
C LYS A 70 -35.02 -12.86 44.64
N PHE A 71 -35.20 -14.14 44.31
CA PHE A 71 -36.42 -14.64 43.66
C PHE A 71 -37.62 -14.56 44.62
N LYS A 72 -38.69 -13.90 44.19
CA LYS A 72 -39.99 -13.81 44.87
C LYS A 72 -41.05 -14.45 43.98
N LYS A 73 -41.58 -15.60 44.40
CA LYS A 73 -42.57 -16.38 43.65
C LYS A 73 -43.78 -15.51 43.27
N GLY A 74 -44.13 -15.49 41.98
CA GLY A 74 -45.24 -14.71 41.44
C GLY A 74 -44.98 -13.20 41.23
N LYS A 75 -43.85 -12.66 41.73
CA LYS A 75 -43.50 -11.24 41.57
C LYS A 75 -42.24 -11.02 40.72
N SER A 76 -41.29 -11.94 40.75
CA SER A 76 -40.06 -11.83 39.96
C SER A 76 -40.33 -12.07 38.47
N CYS A 77 -39.82 -11.19 37.63
CA CYS A 77 -39.91 -11.27 36.17
C CYS A 77 -38.50 -11.36 35.55
N CYS A 78 -38.41 -11.94 34.35
CA CYS A 78 -37.17 -11.94 33.57
C CYS A 78 -36.76 -10.50 33.23
N HIS A 79 -35.52 -10.12 33.50
CA HIS A 79 -35.04 -8.77 33.22
C HIS A 79 -35.15 -8.39 31.73
N THR A 80 -34.91 -9.33 30.80
CA THR A 80 -35.02 -9.08 29.36
C THR A 80 -36.44 -9.13 28.80
N CYS A 81 -37.22 -10.19 29.06
CA CYS A 81 -38.54 -10.36 28.41
C CYS A 81 -39.76 -10.08 29.28
N GLY A 82 -39.58 -9.71 30.55
CA GLY A 82 -40.67 -9.38 31.46
C GLY A 82 -41.56 -10.55 31.91
N ARG A 83 -41.42 -11.78 31.35
CA ARG A 83 -42.21 -12.94 31.77
C ARG A 83 -41.99 -13.26 33.25
N THR A 84 -43.08 -13.54 33.97
CA THR A 84 -43.04 -13.97 35.38
C THR A 84 -42.27 -15.27 35.52
N LEU A 85 -41.27 -15.28 36.39
CA LEU A 85 -40.38 -16.42 36.57
C LEU A 85 -41.04 -17.47 37.47
N ASN A 86 -41.02 -18.72 37.01
CA ASN A 86 -41.54 -19.89 37.71
C ASN A 86 -40.67 -21.11 37.38
N ASN A 87 -41.03 -22.31 37.87
CA ASN A 87 -40.23 -23.52 37.67
C ASN A 87 -40.09 -23.92 36.18
N ASN A 88 -41.11 -23.62 35.36
CA ASN A 88 -41.13 -23.97 33.93
C ASN A 88 -40.28 -23.00 33.09
N ILE A 89 -40.37 -21.70 33.38
CA ILE A 89 -39.61 -20.63 32.71
C ILE A 89 -38.15 -20.58 33.21
N GLY A 90 -37.93 -21.00 34.46
CA GLY A 90 -36.68 -20.92 35.19
C GLY A 90 -36.41 -19.52 35.75
N ALA A 91 -35.75 -19.44 36.91
CA ALA A 91 -35.36 -18.19 37.55
C ALA A 91 -33.86 -18.26 37.88
N ILE A 92 -33.01 -17.69 37.02
CA ILE A 92 -31.55 -17.81 37.14
C ILE A 92 -30.92 -16.42 37.16
N ASN A 93 -30.09 -16.14 38.16
CA ASN A 93 -29.32 -14.90 38.21
C ASN A 93 -28.15 -14.95 37.22
N CYS A 94 -27.98 -13.88 36.43
CA CYS A 94 -26.72 -13.64 35.72
C CYS A 94 -25.58 -13.60 36.74
N ARG A 95 -24.52 -14.39 36.51
CA ARG A 95 -23.43 -14.54 37.48
C ARG A 95 -22.54 -13.30 37.61
N LYS A 96 -22.64 -12.35 36.65
CA LYS A 96 -21.92 -11.07 36.63
C LYS A 96 -22.72 -9.91 37.23
N CYS A 97 -23.93 -9.64 36.74
CA CYS A 97 -24.73 -8.50 37.20
C CYS A 97 -25.73 -8.85 38.31
N GLY A 98 -25.99 -10.13 38.56
CA GLY A 98 -26.89 -10.58 39.64
C GLY A 98 -28.38 -10.49 39.33
N LYS A 99 -28.81 -9.88 38.22
CA LYS A 99 -30.23 -9.77 37.83
C LYS A 99 -30.84 -11.12 37.43
N LEU A 100 -32.15 -11.28 37.60
CA LEU A 100 -32.88 -12.52 37.29
C LEU A 100 -33.30 -12.64 35.81
N TYR A 101 -33.10 -13.82 35.21
CA TYR A 101 -33.48 -14.14 33.83
C TYR A 101 -34.17 -15.51 33.76
N CYS A 102 -34.98 -15.71 32.72
CA CYS A 102 -35.45 -17.04 32.34
C CYS A 102 -34.36 -17.83 31.63
N ARG A 103 -34.49 -19.17 31.54
CA ARG A 103 -33.51 -20.04 30.87
C ARG A 103 -33.12 -19.56 29.46
N ARG A 104 -34.10 -19.01 28.71
CA ARG A 104 -33.89 -18.51 27.34
C ARG A 104 -32.97 -17.30 27.23
N HIS A 105 -32.86 -16.44 28.26
CA HIS A 105 -32.07 -15.20 28.21
C HIS A 105 -30.74 -15.30 28.99
N LEU A 106 -30.33 -16.52 29.35
CA LEU A 106 -29.04 -16.77 29.98
C LEU A 106 -28.18 -17.82 29.23
N PRO A 107 -28.08 -17.80 27.88
CA PRO A 107 -27.31 -18.80 27.14
C PRO A 107 -25.80 -18.52 27.14
N ASN A 108 -25.40 -17.27 27.38
CA ASN A 108 -24.01 -16.85 27.19
C ASN A 108 -23.15 -17.25 28.38
N MET A 109 -21.91 -17.61 28.13
CA MET A 109 -20.92 -17.91 29.15
C MET A 109 -19.79 -16.88 29.14
N ILE A 110 -19.32 -16.52 30.33
CA ILE A 110 -18.16 -15.65 30.54
C ILE A 110 -17.28 -16.22 31.65
N LYS A 111 -15.97 -15.96 31.59
CA LYS A 111 -15.06 -16.31 32.68
C LYS A 111 -15.07 -15.23 33.75
N LEU A 112 -15.37 -15.63 35.00
CA LEU A 112 -15.34 -14.74 36.16
C LEU A 112 -14.43 -15.28 37.26
N ASN A 113 -13.79 -14.39 37.98
CA ASN A 113 -13.16 -14.70 39.26
C ASN A 113 -14.20 -14.76 40.40
N LEU A 114 -13.76 -15.12 41.61
CA LEU A 114 -14.63 -15.28 42.78
C LEU A 114 -15.35 -13.99 43.21
N SER A 115 -14.86 -12.81 42.82
CA SER A 115 -15.50 -11.52 43.07
C SER A 115 -16.56 -11.14 42.01
N ALA A 116 -16.85 -12.04 41.06
CA ALA A 116 -17.72 -11.80 39.90
C ALA A 116 -17.18 -10.68 38.96
N GLN A 117 -15.87 -10.56 38.82
CA GLN A 117 -15.22 -9.72 37.80
C GLN A 117 -14.76 -10.57 36.61
N TYR A 118 -14.68 -9.97 35.42
CA TYR A 118 -14.15 -10.66 34.23
C TYR A 118 -12.70 -11.09 34.48
N ASP A 119 -12.41 -12.34 34.17
CA ASP A 119 -11.05 -12.89 34.26
C ASP A 119 -10.85 -13.94 33.15
N PRO A 120 -10.44 -13.52 31.94
CA PRO A 120 -10.31 -14.44 30.80
C PRO A 120 -9.19 -15.47 30.96
N ARG A 121 -8.18 -15.18 31.79
CA ARG A 121 -7.01 -16.05 32.01
C ARG A 121 -7.28 -17.10 33.08
N ASN A 122 -7.68 -16.68 34.29
CA ASN A 122 -7.80 -17.56 35.46
C ASN A 122 -9.24 -17.75 35.95
N GLY A 123 -10.21 -17.06 35.35
CA GLY A 123 -11.62 -17.15 35.74
C GLY A 123 -12.27 -18.47 35.34
N LYS A 124 -13.34 -18.82 36.06
CA LYS A 124 -14.18 -19.99 35.76
C LYS A 124 -15.37 -19.60 34.90
N TRP A 125 -15.85 -20.52 34.07
CA TRP A 125 -16.99 -20.30 33.20
C TRP A 125 -18.31 -20.22 33.98
N TYR A 126 -19.09 -19.18 33.68
CA TYR A 126 -20.37 -18.93 34.32
C TYR A 126 -21.38 -18.32 33.34
N ASN A 127 -22.66 -18.68 33.50
CA ASN A 127 -23.72 -18.13 32.67
C ASN A 127 -23.98 -16.65 32.97
N CYS A 128 -24.22 -15.87 31.92
CA CYS A 128 -24.50 -14.45 31.99
C CYS A 128 -25.59 -14.03 31.00
N CYS A 129 -26.13 -12.84 31.21
CA CYS A 129 -27.04 -12.22 30.26
C CYS A 129 -26.29 -11.69 29.04
N HIS A 130 -27.04 -11.42 27.96
CA HIS A 130 -26.47 -10.85 26.73
C HIS A 130 -25.70 -9.54 26.98
N ASP A 131 -26.24 -8.62 27.80
CA ASP A 131 -25.56 -7.35 28.09
C ASP A 131 -24.17 -7.57 28.70
N CYS A 132 -24.05 -8.45 29.71
CA CYS A 132 -22.74 -8.77 30.29
C CYS A 132 -21.81 -9.49 29.30
N PHE A 133 -22.36 -10.20 28.32
CA PHE A 133 -21.54 -10.86 27.30
C PHE A 133 -20.95 -9.86 26.31
N VAL A 134 -21.75 -8.90 25.83
CA VAL A 134 -21.32 -7.92 24.83
C VAL A 134 -20.55 -6.74 25.42
N THR A 135 -20.76 -6.41 26.70
CA THR A 135 -19.99 -5.36 27.40
C THR A 135 -18.73 -5.89 28.08
N LYS A 136 -18.33 -7.15 27.86
CA LYS A 136 -17.07 -7.66 28.42
C LYS A 136 -15.90 -6.87 27.79
N PRO A 137 -14.87 -6.49 28.57
CA PRO A 137 -13.66 -5.90 28.00
C PRO A 137 -13.10 -6.80 26.89
N GLY A 138 -12.80 -6.19 25.75
CA GLY A 138 -12.31 -6.88 24.56
C GLY A 138 -13.32 -7.72 23.79
N TYR A 139 -14.63 -7.54 23.99
CA TYR A 139 -15.65 -8.19 23.16
C TYR A 139 -15.47 -7.90 21.66
N ASN A 140 -15.14 -6.65 21.33
CA ASN A 140 -14.87 -6.20 19.96
C ASN A 140 -13.38 -6.13 19.64
N ASP A 141 -12.50 -6.61 20.53
CA ASP A 141 -11.06 -6.61 20.25
C ASP A 141 -10.75 -7.76 19.29
N TYR A 142 -9.78 -7.55 18.39
CA TYR A 142 -9.31 -8.55 17.43
C TYR A 142 -8.48 -9.63 18.13
N GLY A 143 -9.09 -10.47 18.98
CA GLY A 143 -8.48 -11.67 19.56
C GLY A 143 -7.07 -11.48 20.14
N GLU A 144 -6.30 -12.56 20.14
CA GLU A 144 -4.86 -12.52 20.42
C GLU A 144 -4.11 -12.40 19.10
N VAL A 145 -3.12 -11.50 19.03
CA VAL A 145 -2.24 -11.35 17.87
C VAL A 145 -0.92 -12.08 18.16
N ILE A 146 -0.58 -13.06 17.33
CA ILE A 146 0.71 -13.76 17.39
C ILE A 146 1.56 -13.28 16.21
N ASP A 147 2.70 -12.66 16.51
CA ASP A 147 3.67 -12.29 15.48
C ASP A 147 4.54 -13.50 15.12
N LEU A 148 4.36 -14.01 13.89
CA LEU A 148 5.16 -15.11 13.31
C LEU A 148 6.24 -14.61 12.34
N THR A 149 6.51 -13.31 12.34
CA THR A 149 7.53 -12.69 11.49
C THR A 149 8.93 -13.30 11.72
N PRO A 150 9.37 -13.59 12.97
CA PRO A 150 10.67 -14.24 13.20
C PRO A 150 10.77 -15.63 12.56
N GLU A 151 9.74 -16.46 12.69
CA GLU A 151 9.66 -17.80 12.10
C GLU A 151 9.65 -17.72 10.57
N PHE A 152 8.90 -16.76 10.01
CA PHE A 152 8.91 -16.49 8.58
C PHE A 152 10.30 -16.14 8.06
N PHE A 153 11.01 -15.23 8.73
CA PHE A 153 12.38 -14.85 8.34
C PHE A 153 13.34 -16.03 8.41
N LYS A 154 13.23 -16.88 9.43
CA LYS A 154 14.04 -18.10 9.54
C LYS A 154 13.84 -19.02 8.34
N VAL A 155 12.59 -19.33 7.98
CA VAL A 155 12.28 -20.18 6.82
C VAL A 155 12.70 -19.52 5.50
N ARG A 156 12.48 -18.20 5.38
CA ARG A 156 12.86 -17.42 4.19
C ARG A 156 14.37 -17.41 3.97
N ASN A 157 15.16 -17.24 5.03
CA ASN A 157 16.62 -17.16 4.93
C ASN A 157 17.22 -18.49 4.45
N ILE A 158 16.76 -19.63 4.96
CA ILE A 158 17.21 -20.95 4.50
C ILE A 158 16.98 -21.11 2.99
N LYS A 159 15.78 -20.75 2.50
CA LYS A 159 15.47 -20.80 1.07
C LYS A 159 16.29 -19.82 0.24
N ARG A 160 16.58 -18.64 0.78
CA ARG A 160 17.41 -17.61 0.12
C ARG A 160 18.85 -18.07 0.00
N GLU A 161 19.42 -18.67 1.04
CA GLU A 161 20.80 -19.19 1.05
C GLU A 161 20.98 -20.30 0.03
N ASP A 162 20.08 -21.28 -0.03
CA ASP A 162 20.08 -22.33 -1.05
C ASP A 162 19.98 -21.74 -2.46
N LYS A 163 19.09 -20.76 -2.67
CA LYS A 163 18.97 -20.06 -3.96
C LYS A 163 20.27 -19.33 -4.34
N ASN A 164 20.90 -18.64 -3.39
CA ASN A 164 22.16 -17.92 -3.62
C ASN A 164 23.31 -18.88 -3.96
N LEU A 165 23.40 -20.02 -3.27
CA LEU A 165 24.40 -21.04 -3.56
C LEU A 165 24.23 -21.60 -4.99
N ARG A 166 22.98 -21.91 -5.38
CA ARG A 166 22.67 -22.36 -6.75
C ARG A 166 23.01 -21.30 -7.79
N LEU A 167 22.76 -20.02 -7.48
CA LEU A 167 23.15 -18.91 -8.35
C LEU A 167 24.67 -18.86 -8.55
N LEU A 168 25.44 -18.87 -7.47
CA LEU A 168 26.91 -18.86 -7.53
C LEU A 168 27.46 -20.06 -8.32
N GLN A 169 26.89 -21.25 -8.14
CA GLN A 169 27.26 -22.43 -8.92
C GLN A 169 26.96 -22.25 -10.41
N LEU A 170 25.80 -21.68 -10.76
CA LEU A 170 25.44 -21.39 -12.15
C LEU A 170 26.34 -20.32 -12.76
N GLU A 171 26.70 -19.28 -12.02
CA GLU A 171 27.61 -18.22 -12.46
C GLU A 171 29.00 -18.77 -12.76
N ASN A 172 29.57 -19.57 -11.85
CA ASN A 172 30.85 -20.23 -12.07
C ASN A 172 30.84 -21.14 -13.31
N ARG A 173 29.76 -21.92 -13.50
CA ARG A 173 29.58 -22.75 -14.69
C ARG A 173 29.48 -21.91 -15.95
N PHE A 174 28.76 -20.80 -15.89
CA PHE A 174 28.54 -19.91 -17.01
C PHE A 174 29.81 -19.20 -17.46
N VAL A 175 30.59 -18.63 -16.52
CA VAL A 175 31.91 -18.03 -16.80
C VAL A 175 32.83 -19.06 -17.46
N ARG A 176 33.01 -20.22 -16.82
CA ARG A 176 33.86 -21.29 -17.35
C ARG A 176 33.43 -21.77 -18.74
N LEU A 177 32.13 -21.89 -18.98
CA LEU A 177 31.62 -22.30 -20.29
C LEU A 177 31.92 -21.24 -21.35
N VAL A 178 31.62 -19.98 -21.07
CA VAL A 178 31.80 -18.87 -22.01
C VAL A 178 33.27 -18.67 -22.34
N ASP A 179 34.15 -18.55 -21.34
CA ASP A 179 35.58 -18.34 -21.55
C ASP A 179 36.22 -19.52 -22.30
N GLY A 180 35.81 -20.74 -21.97
CA GLY A 180 36.24 -21.94 -22.69
C GLY A 180 35.80 -21.93 -24.15
N LEU A 181 34.56 -21.51 -24.47
CA LEU A 181 34.07 -21.45 -25.84
C LEU A 181 34.78 -20.38 -26.67
N ILE A 182 35.06 -19.21 -26.08
CA ILE A 182 35.83 -18.15 -26.73
C ILE A 182 37.27 -18.61 -26.98
N THR A 183 37.89 -19.28 -26.01
CA THR A 183 39.23 -19.85 -26.15
C THR A 183 39.28 -20.87 -27.30
N LEU A 184 38.28 -21.75 -27.38
CA LEU A 184 38.17 -22.72 -28.48
C LEU A 184 37.97 -22.03 -29.83
N TYR A 185 37.10 -21.01 -29.90
CA TYR A 185 36.90 -20.22 -31.12
C TYR A 185 38.20 -19.55 -31.58
N ASN A 186 38.90 -18.86 -30.68
CA ASN A 186 40.16 -18.20 -31.00
C ASN A 186 41.25 -19.19 -31.43
N THR A 187 41.28 -20.37 -30.81
CA THR A 187 42.25 -21.43 -31.13
C THR A 187 42.01 -22.05 -32.51
N TYR A 188 40.75 -22.32 -32.85
CA TYR A 188 40.42 -23.08 -34.05
C TYR A 188 40.03 -22.21 -35.25
N SER A 189 39.54 -20.98 -35.07
CA SER A 189 38.97 -20.12 -36.13
C SER A 189 39.87 -19.94 -37.36
N ARG A 190 41.18 -20.10 -37.19
CA ARG A 190 42.19 -20.01 -38.27
C ARG A 190 42.53 -21.35 -38.95
N SER A 191 41.94 -22.47 -38.52
CA SER A 191 42.25 -23.82 -39.02
C SER A 191 41.34 -24.26 -40.16
N ILE A 192 41.87 -25.01 -41.14
CA ILE A 192 41.11 -25.54 -42.28
C ILE A 192 40.04 -26.55 -41.84
N ILE A 193 40.28 -27.29 -40.76
CA ILE A 193 39.37 -28.32 -40.21
C ILE A 193 38.57 -27.76 -39.01
N HIS A 194 38.35 -26.44 -38.99
CA HIS A 194 37.75 -25.68 -37.89
C HIS A 194 36.49 -26.35 -37.32
N ASN A 195 35.48 -26.57 -38.17
CA ASN A 195 34.14 -26.91 -37.69
C ASN A 195 34.07 -28.27 -36.99
N LEU A 196 34.70 -29.31 -37.54
CA LEU A 196 34.62 -30.66 -36.96
C LEU A 196 35.39 -30.75 -35.64
N LYS A 197 36.62 -30.23 -35.61
CA LYS A 197 37.46 -30.29 -34.40
C LYS A 197 36.91 -29.38 -33.31
N MET A 198 36.47 -28.16 -33.66
CA MET A 198 35.86 -27.23 -32.71
C MET A 198 34.59 -27.83 -32.08
N ASN A 199 33.69 -28.43 -32.86
CA ASN A 199 32.46 -29.04 -32.34
C ASN A 199 32.75 -30.18 -31.35
N SER A 200 33.75 -31.02 -31.65
CA SER A 200 34.19 -32.09 -30.73
C SER A 200 34.70 -31.51 -29.41
N GLU A 201 35.60 -30.52 -29.47
CA GLU A 201 36.16 -29.91 -28.26
C GLU A 201 35.12 -29.09 -27.46
N MET A 202 34.19 -28.43 -28.14
CA MET A 202 33.06 -27.75 -27.53
C MET A 202 32.16 -28.73 -26.76
N SER A 203 31.81 -29.87 -27.37
CA SER A 203 31.01 -30.90 -26.70
C SER A 203 31.74 -31.49 -25.48
N LYS A 204 33.07 -31.64 -25.54
CA LYS A 204 33.88 -32.04 -24.38
C LYS A 204 33.79 -30.98 -23.28
N LEU A 205 34.06 -29.72 -23.60
CA LEU A 205 34.00 -28.60 -22.66
C LEU A 205 32.63 -28.55 -21.97
N GLU A 206 31.54 -28.55 -22.73
CA GLU A 206 30.17 -28.50 -22.21
C GLU A 206 29.90 -29.60 -21.17
N ARG A 207 30.37 -30.83 -21.41
CA ARG A 207 30.24 -31.95 -20.46
C ARG A 207 31.10 -31.81 -19.22
N THR A 208 32.22 -31.08 -19.30
CA THR A 208 33.06 -30.80 -18.12
C THR A 208 32.48 -29.69 -17.22
N VAL A 209 31.61 -28.83 -17.76
CA VAL A 209 30.96 -27.74 -17.03
C VAL A 209 29.86 -28.27 -16.11
N THR A 210 29.05 -29.21 -16.59
CA THR A 210 27.97 -29.80 -15.80
C THR A 210 27.66 -31.22 -16.27
N PRO A 211 27.38 -32.18 -15.37
CA PRO A 211 26.94 -33.50 -15.77
C PRO A 211 25.55 -33.42 -16.43
N TRP A 212 25.42 -34.01 -17.62
CA TRP A 212 24.16 -34.05 -18.33
C TRP A 212 23.32 -35.24 -17.88
N ARG A 213 22.02 -34.99 -17.66
CA ARG A 213 21.08 -36.06 -17.33
C ARG A 213 20.92 -37.00 -18.52
N ASP A 214 20.94 -38.31 -18.29
CA ASP A 214 20.75 -39.32 -19.35
C ASP A 214 19.39 -39.13 -20.01
N ASP A 215 19.38 -38.79 -21.30
CA ASP A 215 18.18 -38.44 -22.03
C ASP A 215 17.22 -39.62 -22.22
N ARG A 216 17.75 -40.85 -22.24
CA ARG A 216 16.97 -42.09 -22.31
C ARG A 216 16.03 -42.25 -21.13
N SER A 217 16.47 -41.79 -19.94
CA SER A 217 15.69 -41.87 -18.70
C SER A 217 14.61 -40.78 -18.57
N VAL A 218 14.62 -39.76 -19.44
CA VAL A 218 13.73 -38.61 -19.33
C VAL A 218 12.58 -38.72 -20.32
N LEU A 219 11.35 -38.79 -19.81
CA LEU A 219 10.14 -38.87 -20.63
C LEU A 219 9.47 -37.50 -20.85
N PHE A 220 9.69 -36.53 -19.96
CA PHE A 220 9.00 -35.24 -19.95
C PHE A 220 9.98 -34.07 -19.84
N CYS A 221 9.63 -32.93 -20.43
CA CYS A 221 10.40 -31.70 -20.30
C CYS A 221 10.50 -31.28 -18.82
N ASN A 222 11.70 -30.94 -18.34
CA ASN A 222 11.90 -30.54 -16.94
C ASN A 222 11.22 -29.21 -16.55
N ILE A 223 10.66 -28.47 -17.50
CA ILE A 223 10.01 -27.17 -17.25
C ILE A 223 8.51 -27.25 -17.46
N CYS A 224 8.06 -27.58 -18.68
CA CYS A 224 6.63 -27.62 -18.99
C CYS A 224 5.97 -28.97 -18.72
N SER A 225 6.74 -30.01 -18.37
CA SER A 225 6.25 -31.37 -18.16
C SER A 225 5.56 -32.03 -19.36
N GLU A 226 5.67 -31.44 -20.56
CA GLU A 226 5.16 -32.03 -21.79
C GLU A 226 5.97 -33.29 -22.15
N PRO A 227 5.33 -34.40 -22.55
CA PRO A 227 6.02 -35.60 -22.98
C PRO A 227 6.86 -35.35 -24.24
N PHE A 228 8.08 -35.88 -24.25
CA PHE A 228 8.90 -35.89 -25.44
C PHE A 228 8.38 -36.89 -26.47
N GLY A 229 8.53 -36.55 -27.75
CA GLY A 229 8.05 -37.36 -28.86
C GLY A 229 8.76 -37.01 -30.17
N LEU A 230 8.11 -37.29 -31.29
CA LEU A 230 8.66 -36.99 -32.61
C LEU A 230 8.75 -35.47 -32.87
N LEU A 231 7.72 -34.72 -32.46
CA LEU A 231 7.62 -33.26 -32.66
C LEU A 231 8.32 -32.46 -31.56
N LEU A 232 8.30 -32.95 -30.32
CA LEU A 232 8.96 -32.31 -29.18
C LEU A 232 10.25 -33.06 -28.86
N ARG A 233 11.38 -32.49 -29.29
CA ARG A 233 12.70 -33.12 -29.16
C ARG A 233 13.36 -32.80 -27.81
N LYS A 234 14.28 -33.68 -27.41
CA LYS A 234 15.05 -33.55 -26.16
C LYS A 234 16.28 -32.69 -26.39
N HIS A 235 16.51 -31.74 -25.50
CA HIS A 235 17.72 -30.91 -25.50
C HIS A 235 18.26 -30.74 -24.09
N HIS A 236 19.58 -30.71 -23.94
CA HIS A 236 20.22 -30.38 -22.66
C HIS A 236 20.44 -28.87 -22.55
N CYS A 237 20.16 -28.33 -21.36
CA CYS A 237 20.66 -27.02 -20.97
C CYS A 237 22.18 -27.11 -20.69
N ARG A 238 22.98 -26.24 -21.33
CA ARG A 238 24.44 -26.27 -21.21
C ARG A 238 24.96 -25.84 -19.81
N LEU A 239 24.10 -25.30 -18.93
CA LEU A 239 24.50 -24.87 -17.57
C LEU A 239 24.05 -25.80 -16.44
N CYS A 240 22.88 -26.43 -16.56
CA CYS A 240 22.36 -27.34 -15.54
C CYS A 240 22.28 -28.80 -15.98
N GLY A 241 22.49 -29.11 -17.27
CA GLY A 241 22.45 -30.48 -17.78
C GLY A 241 21.06 -31.12 -17.80
N MET A 242 20.01 -30.38 -17.44
CA MET A 242 18.63 -30.88 -17.44
C MET A 242 18.08 -30.94 -18.86
N VAL A 243 17.23 -31.94 -19.11
CA VAL A 243 16.58 -32.16 -20.40
C VAL A 243 15.31 -31.32 -20.50
N VAL A 244 15.24 -30.49 -21.54
CA VAL A 244 14.21 -29.50 -21.80
C VAL A 244 13.84 -29.52 -23.29
N CYS A 245 12.67 -28.97 -23.63
CA CYS A 245 12.25 -28.80 -25.00
C CYS A 245 12.66 -27.43 -25.57
N ASP A 246 12.56 -27.31 -26.89
CA ASP A 246 12.84 -26.12 -27.69
C ASP A 246 11.57 -25.48 -28.28
N ASP A 247 10.40 -25.80 -27.71
CA ASP A 247 9.12 -25.25 -28.13
C ASP A 247 9.08 -23.72 -27.96
N ALA A 248 8.94 -23.01 -29.08
CA ALA A 248 8.97 -21.55 -29.13
C ALA A 248 7.82 -20.91 -28.34
N ASN A 249 6.66 -21.58 -28.24
CA ASN A 249 5.50 -21.05 -27.52
C ASN A 249 5.68 -21.13 -26.00
N ARG A 250 6.25 -22.23 -25.50
CA ARG A 250 6.51 -22.42 -24.06
C ARG A 250 7.83 -21.81 -23.61
N ASN A 251 8.75 -21.52 -24.53
CA ASN A 251 10.02 -20.86 -24.25
C ASN A 251 10.88 -21.56 -23.17
N CYS A 252 10.82 -22.90 -23.11
CA CYS A 252 11.49 -23.69 -22.06
C CYS A 252 13.03 -23.65 -22.20
N SER A 253 13.53 -23.49 -23.41
CA SER A 253 14.95 -23.27 -23.66
C SER A 253 15.18 -22.53 -24.97
N ASN A 254 16.26 -21.76 -25.03
CA ASN A 254 16.64 -20.98 -26.21
C ASN A 254 18.13 -21.11 -26.49
N GLU A 255 18.49 -21.12 -27.77
CA GLU A 255 19.86 -20.88 -28.22
C GLU A 255 20.11 -19.37 -28.21
N ILE A 256 21.08 -18.91 -27.42
CA ILE A 256 21.39 -17.49 -27.26
C ILE A 256 22.86 -17.28 -27.59
N SER A 257 23.17 -16.25 -28.38
CA SER A 257 24.57 -15.89 -28.69
C SER A 257 25.34 -15.55 -27.43
N ILE A 258 26.57 -16.07 -27.36
CA ILE A 258 27.49 -15.85 -26.24
C ILE A 258 27.75 -14.36 -26.03
N GLY A 259 27.92 -13.59 -27.12
CA GLY A 259 28.20 -12.14 -27.02
C GLY A 259 27.10 -11.38 -26.27
N TYR A 260 25.82 -11.70 -26.53
CA TYR A 260 24.70 -11.10 -25.80
C TYR A 260 24.63 -11.56 -24.34
N LEU A 261 24.90 -12.85 -24.09
CA LEU A 261 24.91 -13.38 -22.73
C LEU A 261 26.00 -12.73 -21.88
N MET A 262 27.21 -12.54 -22.43
CA MET A 262 28.29 -11.81 -21.77
C MET A 262 27.90 -10.36 -21.50
N SER A 263 27.30 -9.68 -22.48
CA SER A 263 26.91 -8.28 -22.34
C SER A 263 25.86 -8.10 -21.24
N ALA A 264 24.93 -9.05 -21.12
CA ALA A 264 23.90 -9.07 -20.09
C ALA A 264 24.44 -9.40 -18.68
N ALA A 265 25.62 -10.02 -18.58
CA ALA A 265 26.26 -10.40 -17.32
C ALA A 265 27.70 -9.84 -17.21
N SER A 266 27.91 -8.61 -17.67
CA SER A 266 29.23 -7.96 -17.69
C SER A 266 29.86 -7.75 -16.31
N ASP A 267 29.11 -7.98 -15.23
CA ASP A 267 29.57 -7.97 -13.85
C ASP A 267 30.34 -9.26 -13.46
N LEU A 268 30.24 -10.32 -14.24
CA LEU A 268 30.93 -11.58 -13.99
C LEU A 268 32.41 -11.53 -14.43
N PRO A 269 33.29 -12.30 -13.76
CA PRO A 269 34.73 -12.28 -14.00
C PRO A 269 35.11 -13.13 -15.23
N PHE A 270 34.70 -12.69 -16.42
CA PHE A 270 35.16 -13.30 -17.68
C PHE A 270 36.64 -12.99 -17.94
N GLU A 271 37.38 -13.95 -18.48
CA GLU A 271 38.76 -13.76 -18.93
C GLU A 271 38.86 -12.82 -20.13
N TYR A 272 37.81 -12.79 -20.97
CA TYR A 272 37.75 -11.97 -22.17
C TYR A 272 36.82 -10.76 -22.01
N ASN A 273 37.10 -9.67 -22.74
CA ASN A 273 36.32 -8.45 -22.73
C ASN A 273 35.61 -8.20 -24.07
N ILE A 274 34.28 -8.09 -24.02
CA ILE A 274 33.41 -7.96 -25.19
C ILE A 274 33.85 -6.87 -26.18
N GLN A 275 34.18 -5.67 -25.66
CA GLN A 275 34.50 -4.52 -26.49
C GLN A 275 35.94 -4.58 -27.01
N LYS A 276 36.88 -5.03 -26.18
CA LYS A 276 38.30 -5.09 -26.56
C LYS A 276 38.58 -6.23 -27.54
N ASP A 277 37.87 -7.34 -27.41
CA ASP A 277 38.13 -8.56 -28.15
C ASP A 277 37.14 -8.78 -29.32
N ASP A 278 36.31 -7.78 -29.68
CA ASP A 278 35.31 -7.81 -30.76
C ASP A 278 34.38 -9.05 -30.74
N LEU A 279 33.92 -9.42 -29.53
CA LEU A 279 33.22 -10.69 -29.29
C LEU A 279 31.72 -10.66 -29.60
N LEU A 280 31.18 -9.49 -29.97
CA LEU A 280 29.77 -9.33 -30.31
C LEU A 280 29.36 -10.20 -31.51
N HIS A 281 30.29 -10.48 -32.41
CA HIS A 281 30.06 -11.21 -33.66
C HIS A 281 30.50 -12.67 -33.62
N ILE A 282 30.84 -13.23 -32.45
CA ILE A 282 31.18 -14.66 -32.35
C ILE A 282 29.96 -15.49 -32.78
N PRO A 283 30.08 -16.35 -33.80
CA PRO A 283 28.97 -17.14 -34.34
C PRO A 283 28.71 -18.39 -33.48
N ILE A 284 28.75 -18.26 -32.15
CA ILE A 284 28.49 -19.35 -31.20
C ILE A 284 27.29 -18.99 -30.34
N SER A 285 26.30 -19.88 -30.35
CA SER A 285 25.17 -19.87 -29.44
C SER A 285 25.23 -21.06 -28.48
N ILE A 286 24.66 -20.88 -27.30
CA ILE A 286 24.48 -21.97 -26.33
C ILE A 286 23.01 -22.06 -25.91
N ARG A 287 22.53 -23.29 -25.69
CA ARG A 287 21.17 -23.51 -25.20
C ARG A 287 21.09 -23.40 -23.69
N LEU A 288 20.29 -22.45 -23.25
CA LEU A 288 19.98 -22.27 -21.84
C LEU A 288 18.49 -22.53 -21.61
N CYS A 289 18.16 -23.24 -20.53
CA CYS A 289 16.77 -23.36 -20.12
C CYS A 289 16.29 -22.08 -19.43
N SER A 290 14.98 -21.82 -19.47
CA SER A 290 14.40 -20.61 -18.87
C SER A 290 14.75 -20.47 -17.39
N HIS A 291 14.81 -21.57 -16.64
CA HIS A 291 15.19 -21.52 -15.23
C HIS A 291 16.62 -21.01 -15.00
N CYS A 292 17.60 -21.42 -15.83
CA CYS A 292 18.96 -20.90 -15.74
C CYS A 292 19.04 -19.44 -16.19
N ILE A 293 18.30 -19.07 -17.24
CA ILE A 293 18.22 -17.69 -17.73
C ILE A 293 17.65 -16.80 -16.63
N ASP A 294 16.53 -17.20 -16.02
CA ASP A 294 15.85 -16.46 -14.96
C ASP A 294 16.75 -16.25 -13.75
N MET A 295 17.43 -17.33 -13.31
CA MET A 295 18.35 -17.28 -12.18
C MET A 295 19.51 -16.31 -12.44
N LEU A 296 20.11 -16.35 -13.63
CA LEU A 296 21.28 -15.51 -13.95
C LEU A 296 20.91 -14.06 -14.26
N PHE A 297 19.86 -13.82 -15.05
CA PHE A 297 19.69 -12.52 -15.72
C PHE A 297 18.56 -11.65 -15.14
N ILE A 298 17.53 -12.22 -14.50
CA ILE A 298 16.42 -11.39 -13.95
C ILE A 298 16.95 -10.43 -12.89
N GLY A 299 17.77 -10.90 -11.96
CA GLY A 299 18.35 -10.05 -10.91
C GLY A 299 19.23 -8.95 -11.49
N ARG A 300 20.04 -9.27 -12.51
CA ARG A 300 20.90 -8.31 -13.22
C ARG A 300 20.09 -7.26 -13.96
N LYS A 301 19.07 -7.69 -14.72
CA LYS A 301 18.14 -6.79 -15.42
C LYS A 301 17.45 -5.86 -14.43
N PHE A 302 16.88 -6.40 -13.35
CA PHE A 302 16.23 -5.60 -12.31
C PHE A 302 17.18 -4.54 -11.74
N ASN A 303 18.40 -4.93 -11.38
CA ASN A 303 19.39 -3.99 -10.85
C ASN A 303 19.79 -2.91 -11.87
N LYS A 304 19.82 -3.25 -13.16
CA LYS A 304 20.04 -2.28 -14.24
C LYS A 304 18.86 -1.31 -14.35
N ASP A 305 17.63 -1.84 -14.37
CA ASP A 305 16.40 -1.06 -14.49
C ASP A 305 16.24 -0.09 -13.30
N VAL A 306 16.59 -0.49 -12.08
CA VAL A 306 16.58 0.38 -10.89
C VAL A 306 17.57 1.54 -10.98
N ARG A 307 18.69 1.35 -11.68
CA ARG A 307 19.68 2.42 -11.91
C ARG A 307 19.34 3.34 -13.07
N MET A 308 18.36 2.97 -13.89
CA MET A 308 17.92 3.82 -14.99
C MET A 308 17.15 5.03 -14.45
N PRO A 309 17.22 6.19 -15.14
CA PRO A 309 16.41 7.34 -14.77
C PRO A 309 14.92 6.97 -14.83
N LEU A 310 14.14 7.52 -13.89
CA LEU A 310 12.69 7.34 -13.85
C LEU A 310 12.07 7.82 -15.18
N SER A 311 11.02 7.12 -15.63
CA SER A 311 10.24 7.57 -16.79
C SER A 311 9.60 8.93 -16.51
N GLY A 312 9.17 9.64 -17.56
CA GLY A 312 8.56 10.97 -17.42
C GLY A 312 7.39 11.02 -16.44
N ILE A 313 6.57 9.96 -16.36
CA ILE A 313 5.48 9.84 -15.40
C ILE A 313 6.02 9.67 -13.97
N PHE A 314 6.94 8.73 -13.77
CA PHE A 314 7.48 8.43 -12.43
C PHE A 314 8.32 9.58 -11.86
N ALA A 315 9.11 10.27 -12.68
CA ALA A 315 9.91 11.42 -12.26
C ALA A 315 9.01 12.59 -11.78
N LYS A 316 7.91 12.85 -12.49
CA LYS A 316 6.93 13.86 -12.08
C LYS A 316 6.18 13.43 -10.82
N TYR A 317 5.81 12.15 -10.72
CA TYR A 317 5.17 11.61 -9.52
C TYR A 317 6.08 11.71 -8.30
N ASP A 318 7.36 11.37 -8.41
CA ASP A 318 8.33 11.52 -7.31
C ASP A 318 8.43 12.98 -6.86
N SER A 319 8.51 13.91 -7.82
CA SER A 319 8.47 15.35 -7.52
C SER A 319 7.18 15.75 -6.79
N MET A 320 6.02 15.25 -7.22
CA MET A 320 4.74 15.49 -6.52
C MET A 320 4.76 14.97 -5.08
N GLN A 321 5.31 13.77 -4.86
CA GLN A 321 5.41 13.17 -3.53
C GLN A 321 6.35 13.96 -2.61
N ASN A 322 7.45 14.51 -3.15
CA ASN A 322 8.34 15.37 -2.38
C ASN A 322 7.63 16.68 -1.97
N ILE A 323 6.79 17.26 -2.83
CA ILE A 323 5.96 18.42 -2.46
C ILE A 323 4.87 18.05 -1.45
N SER A 324 4.25 16.86 -1.56
CA SER A 324 3.30 16.35 -0.55
C SER A 324 3.96 16.31 0.83
N LYS A 325 5.17 15.75 0.96
CA LYS A 325 5.91 15.73 2.24
C LYS A 325 6.14 17.13 2.81
N VAL A 326 6.37 18.13 1.96
CA VAL A 326 6.51 19.54 2.39
C VAL A 326 5.18 20.07 2.91
N ILE A 327 4.07 19.79 2.23
CA ILE A 327 2.73 20.19 2.69
C ILE A 327 2.39 19.51 4.01
N ASP A 328 2.57 18.18 4.10
CA ASP A 328 2.22 17.37 5.26
C ASP A 328 3.05 17.74 6.52
N SER A 329 4.26 18.28 6.34
CA SER A 329 5.09 18.80 7.44
C SER A 329 4.76 20.24 7.83
N LEU A 330 4.33 21.09 6.89
CA LEU A 330 3.98 22.49 7.18
C LEU A 330 2.55 22.67 7.71
N LEU A 331 1.62 21.79 7.32
CA LEU A 331 0.20 21.96 7.64
C LEU A 331 -0.09 21.91 9.16
N PRO A 332 0.46 20.95 9.94
CA PRO A 332 0.22 20.92 11.40
C PRO A 332 0.79 22.15 12.10
N ILE A 333 1.97 22.62 11.70
CA ILE A 333 2.60 23.83 12.26
C ILE A 333 1.71 25.05 12.01
N PHE A 334 1.13 25.15 10.82
CA PHE A 334 0.18 26.19 10.47
C PHE A 334 -1.11 26.09 11.29
N GLU A 335 -1.67 24.89 11.46
CA GLU A 335 -2.87 24.65 12.26
C GLU A 335 -2.67 25.00 13.75
N ASP A 336 -1.54 24.62 14.33
CA ASP A 336 -1.21 24.94 15.73
C ASP A 336 -1.01 26.45 15.93
N SER A 337 -0.30 27.11 15.01
CA SER A 337 -0.13 28.57 15.01
C SER A 337 -1.47 29.30 14.85
N LEU A 338 -2.38 28.73 14.06
CA LEU A 338 -3.71 29.27 13.86
C LEU A 338 -4.62 29.07 15.08
N ASN A 339 -4.57 27.90 15.71
CA ASN A 339 -5.38 27.60 16.88
C ASN A 339 -4.92 28.40 18.11
N SER A 340 -3.61 28.58 18.29
CA SER A 340 -3.06 29.46 19.34
C SER A 340 -3.55 30.90 19.18
N LEU A 341 -3.49 31.47 17.97
CA LEU A 341 -4.02 32.81 17.70
C LEU A 341 -5.53 32.90 17.91
N LYS A 342 -6.31 31.89 17.50
CA LYS A 342 -7.77 31.85 17.78
C LYS A 342 -8.05 31.86 19.29
N VAL A 343 -7.28 31.10 20.08
CA VAL A 343 -7.41 31.07 21.54
C VAL A 343 -7.04 32.41 22.18
N GLU A 344 -5.99 33.09 21.69
CA GLU A 344 -5.61 34.43 22.14
C GLU A 344 -6.71 35.45 21.86
N THR A 345 -7.26 35.47 20.63
CA THR A 345 -8.37 36.38 20.27
C THR A 345 -9.67 36.13 21.05
N ALA A 346 -9.91 34.88 21.49
CA ALA A 346 -11.12 34.54 22.24
C ALA A 346 -11.04 34.88 23.73
N LYS A 347 -9.83 35.03 24.28
CA LYS A 347 -9.62 35.28 25.72
C LYS A 347 -9.68 36.76 26.08
N ASP A 348 -9.10 37.65 25.26
CA ASP A 348 -9.03 39.08 25.55
C ASP A 348 -9.35 39.94 24.31
N SER A 349 -10.51 40.59 24.29
CA SER A 349 -10.94 41.46 23.18
C SER A 349 -10.12 42.74 23.01
N GLU A 350 -9.25 43.07 23.97
CA GLU A 350 -8.45 44.31 24.00
C GLU A 350 -6.95 44.09 23.72
N ASN A 351 -6.48 42.85 23.57
CA ASN A 351 -5.07 42.59 23.26
C ASN A 351 -4.80 42.75 21.75
N THR A 352 -3.94 43.72 21.43
CA THR A 352 -3.38 43.89 20.08
C THR A 352 -2.56 42.63 19.75
N LEU A 353 -2.96 41.87 18.73
CA LEU A 353 -2.26 40.68 18.24
C LEU A 353 -0.76 40.96 18.07
N ASP A 354 0.11 40.04 18.52
CA ASP A 354 1.55 40.18 18.30
C ASP A 354 1.85 40.21 16.79
N PRO A 355 2.34 41.33 16.24
CA PRO A 355 2.63 41.46 14.81
C PRO A 355 3.64 40.42 14.33
N LYS A 356 4.49 39.87 15.21
CA LYS A 356 5.43 38.81 14.87
C LYS A 356 4.73 37.49 14.55
N ASN A 357 3.84 37.03 15.43
CA ASN A 357 3.07 35.80 15.24
C ASN A 357 2.19 35.87 13.98
N LEU A 358 1.61 37.05 13.71
CA LEU A 358 0.82 37.31 12.51
C LEU A 358 1.65 37.17 11.22
N ASN A 359 2.84 37.77 11.20
CA ASN A 359 3.76 37.71 10.06
C ASN A 359 4.28 36.28 9.83
N ASP A 360 4.60 35.54 10.89
CA ASP A 360 5.03 34.14 10.79
C ASP A 360 3.92 33.24 10.24
N LEU A 361 2.67 33.44 10.68
CA LEU A 361 1.50 32.74 10.13
C LEU A 361 1.26 33.08 8.65
N ALA A 362 1.36 34.36 8.28
CA ALA A 362 1.21 34.79 6.89
C ALA A 362 2.31 34.16 6.00
N ARG A 363 3.55 34.08 6.50
CA ARG A 363 4.67 33.43 5.80
C ARG A 363 4.44 31.92 5.64
N LEU A 364 3.93 31.23 6.67
CA LEU A 364 3.58 29.81 6.59
C LEU A 364 2.45 29.56 5.58
N ARG A 365 1.40 30.39 5.61
CA ARG A 365 0.31 30.35 4.61
C ARG A 365 0.86 30.50 3.19
N HIS A 366 1.73 31.49 2.97
CA HIS A 366 2.29 31.74 1.64
C HIS A 366 3.11 30.54 1.14
N LYS A 367 3.96 29.95 2.00
CA LYS A 367 4.69 28.72 1.67
C LYS A 367 3.76 27.56 1.34
N LEU A 368 2.71 27.33 2.14
CA LEU A 368 1.74 26.27 1.89
C LEU A 368 1.04 26.46 0.54
N LEU A 369 0.56 27.67 0.23
CA LEU A 369 -0.13 27.95 -1.03
C LEU A 369 0.79 27.80 -2.24
N ASN A 370 2.06 28.18 -2.13
CA ASN A 370 3.07 27.91 -3.17
C ASN A 370 3.32 26.41 -3.36
N SER A 371 3.40 25.64 -2.28
CA SER A 371 3.53 24.18 -2.35
C SER A 371 2.30 23.53 -3.01
N PHE A 372 1.08 23.97 -2.69
CA PHE A 372 -0.15 23.51 -3.36
C PHE A 372 -0.17 23.90 -4.85
N ASN A 373 0.31 25.08 -5.22
CA ASN A 373 0.48 25.51 -6.61
C ASN A 373 1.44 24.60 -7.37
N LEU A 374 2.60 24.33 -6.79
CA LEU A 374 3.61 23.46 -7.39
C LEU A 374 3.08 22.03 -7.54
N TYR A 375 2.40 21.51 -6.52
CA TYR A 375 1.77 20.18 -6.57
C TYR A 375 0.72 20.08 -7.70
N ASN A 376 -0.14 21.09 -7.85
CA ASN A 376 -1.12 21.15 -8.95
C ASN A 376 -0.47 21.24 -10.32
N THR A 377 0.59 22.05 -10.45
CA THR A 377 1.33 22.20 -11.70
C THR A 377 1.97 20.88 -12.11
N LEU A 378 2.63 20.20 -11.18
CA LEU A 378 3.21 18.88 -11.42
C LEU A 378 2.14 17.84 -11.78
N THR A 379 0.98 17.88 -11.13
CA THR A 379 -0.16 17.01 -11.47
C THR A 379 -0.61 17.22 -12.91
N ARG A 380 -0.78 18.47 -13.36
CA ARG A 380 -1.16 18.77 -14.74
C ARG A 380 -0.11 18.32 -15.74
N GLN A 381 1.16 18.59 -15.44
CA GLN A 381 2.28 18.15 -16.26
C GLN A 381 2.42 16.63 -16.33
N LEU A 382 2.07 15.90 -15.26
CA LEU A 382 2.07 14.44 -15.25
C LEU A 382 0.96 13.89 -16.15
N LEU A 383 -0.22 14.49 -16.10
CA LEU A 383 -1.37 14.12 -16.92
C LEU A 383 -1.20 14.49 -18.41
N SER A 384 -0.27 15.40 -18.73
CA SER A 384 0.06 15.74 -20.13
C SER A 384 1.13 14.82 -20.74
N VAL A 385 1.76 13.92 -19.97
CA VAL A 385 2.70 12.93 -20.53
C VAL A 385 1.90 11.88 -21.31
N GLU A 386 2.31 11.58 -22.55
CA GLU A 386 1.66 10.54 -23.35
C GLU A 386 1.93 9.14 -22.77
N PRO A 387 0.90 8.33 -22.46
CA PRO A 387 1.08 7.00 -21.90
C PRO A 387 1.50 5.99 -22.97
N GLN A 388 2.55 5.22 -22.69
CA GLN A 388 3.09 4.17 -23.59
C GLN A 388 2.33 2.85 -23.48
N SER A 389 1.51 2.67 -22.43
CA SER A 389 0.75 1.44 -22.21
C SER A 389 -0.60 1.72 -21.54
N HIS A 390 -1.51 0.73 -21.59
CA HIS A 390 -2.78 0.80 -20.87
C HIS A 390 -2.59 0.97 -19.35
N LEU A 391 -1.53 0.35 -18.79
CA LEU A 391 -1.22 0.44 -17.37
C LEU A 391 -0.75 1.85 -16.96
N GLU A 392 0.04 2.51 -17.80
CA GLU A 392 0.44 3.91 -17.55
C GLU A 392 -0.77 4.85 -17.56
N ARG A 393 -1.71 4.64 -18.47
CA ARG A 393 -2.97 5.40 -18.51
C ARG A 393 -3.82 5.17 -17.26
N GLN A 394 -3.92 3.93 -16.80
CA GLN A 394 -4.59 3.61 -15.53
C GLN A 394 -3.91 4.30 -14.34
N LEU A 395 -2.58 4.27 -14.29
CA LEU A 395 -1.79 4.95 -13.26
C LEU A 395 -2.05 6.46 -13.25
N GLN A 396 -2.06 7.13 -14.41
CA GLN A 396 -2.40 8.56 -14.51
C GLN A 396 -3.80 8.88 -13.97
N ASN A 397 -4.79 8.06 -14.27
CA ASN A 397 -6.15 8.23 -13.75
C ASN A 397 -6.21 8.06 -12.23
N SER A 398 -5.52 7.07 -11.67
CA SER A 398 -5.41 6.88 -10.22
C SER A 398 -4.73 8.08 -9.55
N ILE A 399 -3.63 8.59 -10.13
CA ILE A 399 -2.94 9.79 -9.63
C ILE A 399 -3.86 11.02 -9.69
N LYS A 400 -4.65 11.19 -10.75
CA LYS A 400 -5.63 12.29 -10.87
C LYS A 400 -6.66 12.26 -9.74
N ILE A 401 -7.21 11.09 -9.42
CA ILE A 401 -8.20 10.94 -8.35
C ILE A 401 -7.56 11.19 -6.99
N ALA A 402 -6.40 10.57 -6.73
CA ALA A 402 -5.69 10.69 -5.46
C ALA A 402 -5.22 12.14 -5.20
N SER A 403 -4.68 12.82 -6.22
CA SER A 403 -4.26 14.22 -6.12
C SER A 403 -5.43 15.16 -5.84
N ALA A 404 -6.57 14.96 -6.49
CA ALA A 404 -7.78 15.75 -6.22
C ALA A 404 -8.29 15.54 -4.78
N ALA A 405 -8.32 14.29 -4.30
CA ALA A 405 -8.70 13.97 -2.93
C ALA A 405 -7.73 14.61 -1.91
N TYR A 406 -6.42 14.47 -2.14
CA TYR A 406 -5.37 15.06 -1.30
C TYR A 406 -5.52 16.57 -1.17
N ILE A 407 -5.71 17.28 -2.28
CA ILE A 407 -5.90 18.74 -2.27
C ILE A 407 -7.17 19.12 -1.50
N ASN A 408 -8.28 18.42 -1.74
CA ASN A 408 -9.56 18.73 -1.10
C ASN A 408 -9.53 18.53 0.42
N GLU A 409 -8.80 17.52 0.90
CA GLU A 409 -8.61 17.26 2.33
C GLU A 409 -7.71 18.34 2.96
N LYS A 410 -6.50 18.54 2.40
CA LYS A 410 -5.45 19.35 3.04
C LYS A 410 -5.66 20.86 2.93
N ILE A 411 -6.56 21.33 2.07
CA ILE A 411 -6.82 22.76 1.90
C ILE A 411 -7.77 23.36 2.95
N LEU A 412 -8.58 22.53 3.63
CA LEU A 412 -9.61 23.00 4.55
C LEU A 412 -9.09 23.96 5.64
N PRO A 413 -7.92 23.74 6.27
CA PRO A 413 -7.39 24.62 7.32
C PRO A 413 -7.09 26.03 6.81
N LEU A 414 -6.59 26.15 5.58
CA LEU A 414 -6.22 27.42 4.94
C LEU A 414 -7.43 28.33 4.67
N LYS A 415 -8.64 27.77 4.61
CA LYS A 415 -9.88 28.52 4.38
C LYS A 415 -10.29 29.41 5.55
N SER A 416 -9.83 29.12 6.77
CA SER A 416 -10.31 29.82 7.97
C SER A 416 -9.57 31.13 8.31
N LEU A 417 -8.54 31.49 7.56
CA LEU A 417 -7.70 32.67 7.84
C LEU A 417 -8.29 34.03 7.45
N PRO A 418 -8.98 34.21 6.30
CA PRO A 418 -9.50 35.52 5.90
C PRO A 418 -10.40 36.17 6.95
N ALA A 419 -11.17 35.34 7.69
CA ALA A 419 -12.06 35.79 8.76
C ALA A 419 -11.32 36.33 10.00
N ILE A 420 -10.06 35.92 10.22
CA ILE A 420 -9.25 36.33 11.38
C ILE A 420 -8.38 37.54 11.03
N LEU A 421 -7.87 37.60 9.80
CA LEU A 421 -7.00 38.69 9.34
C LEU A 421 -7.77 39.98 9.03
N ASN A 422 -9.02 39.88 8.56
CA ASN A 422 -9.87 41.03 8.23
C ASN A 422 -11.20 40.97 9.01
N PRO A 423 -11.22 41.33 10.32
CA PRO A 423 -12.49 41.49 11.04
C PRO A 423 -13.39 42.58 10.41
N GLU A 424 -12.81 43.59 9.77
CA GLU A 424 -13.53 44.72 9.14
C GLU A 424 -14.29 44.35 7.83
N GLY A 425 -14.12 43.12 7.32
CA GLY A 425 -14.85 42.63 6.16
C GLY A 425 -16.30 42.24 6.44
N HIS A 426 -16.67 42.06 7.71
CA HIS A 426 -18.07 41.86 8.10
C HIS A 426 -18.77 43.20 8.26
N LYS A 427 -19.00 43.90 7.13
CA LYS A 427 -20.10 44.86 7.07
C LYS A 427 -21.39 44.06 7.27
N THR A 428 -22.01 44.26 8.42
CA THR A 428 -23.37 43.80 8.71
C THR A 428 -24.29 44.35 7.63
N ASN A 429 -24.90 43.48 6.82
CA ASN A 429 -26.06 43.89 6.05
C ASN A 429 -27.16 44.31 7.04
N GLU A 430 -27.99 45.28 6.65
CA GLU A 430 -28.97 45.97 7.52
C GLU A 430 -29.95 45.02 8.24
N ASP A 431 -30.06 43.76 7.81
CA ASP A 431 -30.96 42.76 8.40
C ASP A 431 -30.28 41.76 9.37
N GLY A 432 -29.11 42.07 9.92
CA GLY A 432 -28.58 41.40 11.12
C GLY A 432 -28.31 39.89 11.02
N GLN A 433 -28.38 39.29 9.83
CA GLN A 433 -28.05 37.88 9.61
C GLN A 433 -26.55 37.72 9.39
N LYS A 434 -25.91 36.88 10.21
CA LYS A 434 -24.52 36.45 10.04
C LYS A 434 -24.38 35.75 8.68
N ALA A 435 -23.70 36.38 7.73
CA ALA A 435 -23.40 35.75 6.45
C ALA A 435 -22.58 34.47 6.70
N GLU A 436 -23.09 33.32 6.25
CA GLU A 436 -22.31 32.08 6.23
C GLU A 436 -21.05 32.28 5.39
N PRO A 437 -19.88 31.76 5.83
CA PRO A 437 -18.63 31.98 5.12
C PRO A 437 -18.68 31.32 3.73
N GLU A 438 -18.61 32.14 2.68
CA GLU A 438 -18.57 31.67 1.30
C GLU A 438 -17.46 30.63 1.09
N VAL A 439 -17.83 29.48 0.51
CA VAL A 439 -16.91 28.38 0.19
C VAL A 439 -16.00 28.80 -0.97
N LYS A 440 -14.88 29.47 -0.67
CA LYS A 440 -13.91 29.86 -1.71
C LYS A 440 -13.23 28.62 -2.31
N LYS A 441 -13.19 28.57 -3.66
CA LYS A 441 -12.44 27.55 -4.43
C LYS A 441 -10.93 27.76 -4.22
N LEU A 442 -10.11 26.71 -4.46
CA LEU A 442 -8.65 26.86 -4.37
C LEU A 442 -8.12 27.99 -5.25
N SER A 443 -8.69 28.17 -6.45
CA SER A 443 -8.39 29.31 -7.29
C SER A 443 -8.62 30.64 -6.56
N GLN A 444 -9.75 30.81 -5.87
CA GLN A 444 -10.06 32.01 -5.07
C GLN A 444 -9.15 32.20 -3.84
N LEU A 445 -8.74 31.12 -3.17
CA LEU A 445 -7.78 31.19 -2.06
C LEU A 445 -6.37 31.57 -2.52
N MET A 446 -6.02 31.21 -3.76
CA MET A 446 -4.78 31.61 -4.42
C MET A 446 -4.83 33.08 -4.89
N ILE A 447 -6.03 33.60 -5.21
CA ILE A 447 -6.25 34.99 -5.65
C ILE A 447 -6.03 36.01 -4.52
N GLU A 448 -6.43 35.70 -3.28
CA GLU A 448 -6.43 36.66 -2.14
C GLU A 448 -5.10 36.81 -1.38
N ASN A 449 -3.99 36.30 -1.92
CA ASN A 449 -2.69 36.30 -1.23
C ASN A 449 -1.82 37.54 -1.47
N LEU A 450 -2.23 38.42 -2.38
CA LEU A 450 -1.49 39.63 -2.64
C LEU A 450 -1.88 40.68 -1.60
N THR A 451 -0.90 41.16 -0.83
CA THR A 451 -1.08 42.39 -0.05
C THR A 451 -1.54 43.52 -0.97
N ILE A 452 -2.22 44.55 -0.45
CA ILE A 452 -2.63 45.72 -1.26
C ILE A 452 -1.43 46.29 -2.03
N LYS A 453 -0.24 46.26 -1.41
CA LYS A 453 1.02 46.66 -2.03
C LYS A 453 1.41 45.74 -3.19
N GLU A 454 1.43 44.42 -3.00
CA GLU A 454 1.77 43.48 -4.07
C GLU A 454 0.74 43.47 -5.21
N VAL A 455 -0.56 43.65 -4.91
CA VAL A 455 -1.59 43.85 -5.95
C VAL A 455 -1.25 45.08 -6.77
N LYS A 456 -0.90 46.19 -6.12
CA LYS A 456 -0.55 47.44 -6.79
C LYS A 456 0.71 47.28 -7.65
N GLU A 457 1.76 46.66 -7.11
CA GLU A 457 3.01 46.38 -7.84
C GLU A 457 2.78 45.46 -9.04
N LEU A 458 2.00 44.38 -8.88
CA LEU A 458 1.65 43.50 -10.01
C LEU A 458 0.74 44.18 -11.03
N ARG A 459 -0.16 45.08 -10.61
CA ARG A 459 -0.97 45.89 -11.53
C ARG A 459 -0.13 46.88 -12.32
N GLU A 460 0.85 47.51 -11.67
CA GLU A 460 1.83 48.39 -12.33
C GLU A 460 2.71 47.58 -13.29
N GLU A 461 3.23 46.42 -12.87
CA GLU A 461 3.97 45.50 -13.76
C GLU A 461 3.11 45.08 -14.95
N LEU A 462 1.85 44.67 -14.72
CA LEU A 462 0.94 44.26 -15.78
C LEU A 462 0.63 45.41 -16.76
N MET A 463 0.44 46.62 -16.24
CA MET A 463 0.19 47.81 -17.06
C MET A 463 1.39 48.10 -17.95
N VAL A 464 2.61 48.10 -17.39
CA VAL A 464 3.86 48.30 -18.12
C VAL A 464 4.05 47.22 -19.18
N LEU A 465 3.79 45.95 -18.85
CA LEU A 465 3.93 44.84 -19.80
C LEU A 465 2.89 44.91 -20.94
N LYS A 466 1.63 45.22 -20.63
CA LYS A 466 0.57 45.41 -21.66
C LYS A 466 0.91 46.60 -22.56
N GLU A 467 1.41 47.70 -22.00
CA GLU A 467 1.86 48.87 -22.78
C GLU A 467 3.07 48.53 -23.66
N GLN A 468 4.07 47.83 -23.13
CA GLN A 468 5.22 47.33 -23.91
C GLN A 468 4.79 46.40 -25.04
N SER A 469 3.87 45.47 -24.78
CA SER A 469 3.31 44.57 -25.81
C SER A 469 2.64 45.38 -26.92
N TYR A 470 1.80 46.35 -26.56
CA TYR A 470 1.12 47.22 -27.52
C TYR A 470 2.10 48.06 -28.36
N LEU A 471 3.14 48.62 -27.72
CA LEU A 471 4.18 49.37 -28.43
C LEU A 471 4.98 48.48 -29.38
N ILE A 472 5.33 47.25 -28.98
CA ILE A 472 6.01 46.29 -29.86
C ILE A 472 5.10 45.85 -31.00
N GLU A 473 3.83 45.58 -30.76
CA GLU A 473 2.85 45.25 -31.80
C GLU A 473 2.70 46.39 -32.82
N SER A 474 2.62 47.63 -32.35
CA SER A 474 2.60 48.83 -33.20
C SER A 474 3.90 48.97 -34.00
N THR A 475 5.06 48.77 -33.37
CA THR A 475 6.38 48.81 -34.02
C THR A 475 6.50 47.72 -35.10
N ILE A 476 6.01 46.51 -34.82
CA ILE A 476 5.94 45.43 -35.80
C ILE A 476 5.07 45.85 -37.00
N GLN A 477 3.93 46.53 -36.79
CA GLN A 477 3.10 47.03 -37.88
C GLN A 477 3.82 48.10 -38.72
N ASP A 478 4.55 49.02 -38.10
CA ASP A 478 5.30 50.04 -38.83
C ASP A 478 6.51 49.47 -39.56
N TYR A 479 7.23 48.51 -38.97
CA TYR A 479 8.32 47.80 -39.62
C TYR A 479 7.83 46.95 -40.80
N LYS A 480 6.62 46.39 -40.72
CA LYS A 480 5.96 45.75 -41.87
C LYS A 480 5.72 46.74 -43.01
N LYS A 481 5.27 47.97 -42.73
CA LYS A 481 5.11 49.02 -43.77
C LYS A 481 6.45 49.43 -44.38
N GLN A 482 7.50 49.51 -43.57
CA GLN A 482 8.86 49.88 -43.99
C GLN A 482 9.65 48.71 -44.60
N ARG A 483 9.10 47.50 -44.63
CA ARG A 483 9.75 46.26 -45.11
C ARG A 483 11.04 45.87 -44.38
N ARG A 484 11.13 46.18 -43.08
CA ARG A 484 12.25 45.79 -42.19
C ARG A 484 11.99 44.41 -41.58
N LEU A 485 12.33 43.35 -42.33
CA LEU A 485 11.89 41.98 -42.02
C LEU A 485 12.72 41.27 -40.94
N GLU A 486 14.02 41.57 -40.83
CA GLU A 486 14.91 40.92 -39.87
C GLU A 486 14.54 41.33 -38.43
N GLU A 487 14.25 42.61 -38.23
CA GLU A 487 13.86 43.17 -36.94
C GLU A 487 12.50 42.64 -36.46
N ILE A 488 11.59 42.27 -37.38
CA ILE A 488 10.30 41.67 -37.04
C ILE A 488 10.48 40.30 -36.34
N VAL A 489 11.45 39.49 -36.76
CA VAL A 489 11.70 38.17 -36.14
C VAL A 489 12.13 38.34 -34.69
N THR A 490 13.04 39.27 -34.42
CA THR A 490 13.49 39.59 -33.06
C THR A 490 12.34 40.17 -32.23
N LEU A 491 11.55 41.09 -32.79
CA LEU A 491 10.40 41.67 -32.09
C LEU A 491 9.32 40.64 -31.77
N ASN A 492 9.06 39.67 -32.66
CA ASN A 492 8.12 38.57 -32.38
C ASN A 492 8.57 37.70 -31.22
N LYS A 493 9.87 37.36 -31.15
CA LYS A 493 10.41 36.59 -30.02
C LYS A 493 10.25 37.36 -28.69
N ASN A 494 10.57 38.65 -28.70
CA ASN A 494 10.35 39.51 -27.54
C ASN A 494 8.87 39.60 -27.16
N LEU A 495 7.97 39.63 -28.15
CA LEU A 495 6.53 39.64 -27.94
C LEU A 495 6.04 38.34 -27.28
N GLU A 496 6.52 37.18 -27.71
CA GLU A 496 6.21 35.88 -27.09
C GLU A 496 6.67 35.83 -25.63
N GLU A 497 7.87 36.34 -25.33
CA GLU A 497 8.39 36.44 -23.96
C GLU A 497 7.53 37.38 -23.10
N LEU A 498 7.13 38.52 -23.64
CA LEU A 498 6.21 39.45 -22.98
C LEU A 498 4.83 38.83 -22.74
N HIS A 499 4.24 38.15 -23.73
CA HIS A 499 2.96 37.47 -23.60
C HIS A 499 3.00 36.37 -22.53
N SER A 500 4.08 35.59 -22.49
CA SER A 500 4.31 34.59 -21.45
C SER A 500 4.39 35.22 -20.05
N ARG A 501 5.08 36.38 -19.94
CA ARG A 501 5.15 37.13 -18.68
C ARG A 501 3.81 37.75 -18.30
N ILE A 502 3.08 38.34 -19.23
CA ILE A 502 1.72 38.89 -19.05
C ILE A 502 0.80 37.79 -18.53
N HIS A 503 0.80 36.61 -19.15
CA HIS A 503 0.00 35.48 -18.70
C HIS A 503 0.39 35.05 -17.28
N THR A 504 1.69 35.05 -16.96
CA THR A 504 2.17 34.74 -15.60
C THR A 504 1.69 35.76 -14.58
N VAL A 505 1.75 37.05 -14.89
CA VAL A 505 1.32 38.14 -14.01
C VAL A 505 -0.21 38.17 -13.87
N GLN A 506 -0.96 38.00 -14.96
CA GLN A 506 -2.43 37.86 -14.94
C GLN A 506 -2.86 36.65 -14.12
N SER A 507 -2.18 35.51 -14.27
CA SER A 507 -2.46 34.32 -13.47
C SER A 507 -2.18 34.54 -11.97
N LYS A 508 -1.22 35.40 -11.62
CA LYS A 508 -0.96 35.79 -10.22
C LYS A 508 -2.03 36.76 -9.70
N LEU A 509 -2.49 37.70 -10.52
CA LEU A 509 -3.51 38.70 -10.16
C LEU A 509 -4.93 38.12 -10.07
N GLY A 510 -5.28 37.14 -10.92
CA GLY A 510 -6.64 36.61 -11.02
C GLY A 510 -7.68 37.71 -11.26
N ASP A 511 -8.76 37.73 -10.48
CA ASP A 511 -9.86 38.71 -10.57
C ASP A 511 -9.42 40.16 -10.19
N HIS A 512 -8.24 40.34 -9.60
CA HIS A 512 -7.68 41.67 -9.35
C HIS A 512 -6.98 42.27 -10.58
N GLY A 513 -6.83 41.52 -11.67
CA GLY A 513 -6.29 42.01 -12.93
C GLY A 513 -7.25 42.98 -13.64
N PHE A 514 -6.71 43.80 -14.55
CA PHE A 514 -7.53 44.51 -15.53
C PHE A 514 -7.95 43.51 -16.61
N ASN A 515 -9.26 43.48 -16.96
CA ASN A 515 -9.72 42.83 -18.20
C ASN A 515 -8.88 43.35 -19.38
#